data_AF-A0A954VAB7-F1
#
_entry.id   AF-A0A954VAB7-F1
#
_cell.length_a   1.000
_cell.length_b   1.000
_cell.length_c   1.000
_cell.angle_alpha   90.00
_cell.angle_beta   90.00
_cell.angle_gamma   90.00
#
_symmetry.space_group_name_H-M   'P 1'
#
loop_
_entity.id
_entity.type
_entity.pdbx_description
1 polymer ?
#
loop_
_entity_poly.entity_id
_entity_poly.type
_entity_poly.pdbx_seq_one_letter_code
_entity_poly.pdbx_strand_id
1 'polypeptide(L)' 'DVWMGRTTSDAPDVDGVVWVTGSDLTIGEIVPCEIVAMNGYDLAAAPLEPEVSGKKDGKRTRKRGRAR' A
#
# COMPACT_ATOMS: atom_id res chain seq x y z
N ASP A 1 -7.32 10.60 3.06
CA ASP A 1 -6.48 10.81 4.25
C ASP A 1 -5.02 11.03 3.85
N VAL A 2 -4.14 11.30 4.82
CA VAL A 2 -2.68 11.40 4.62
C VAL A 2 -2.00 10.28 5.39
N TRP A 3 -1.14 9.54 4.71
CA TRP A 3 -0.48 8.35 5.22
C TRP A 3 1.03 8.51 5.19
N MET A 4 1.71 7.90 6.16
CA MET A 4 3.17 7.84 6.23
C MET A 4 3.64 6.47 5.73
N GLY A 5 4.64 6.47 4.85
CA GLY A 5 5.27 5.27 4.33
C GLY A 5 6.74 5.47 3.99
N ARG A 6 7.32 4.45 3.36
CA ARG A 6 8.71 4.43 2.86
C ARG A 6 8.72 3.73 1.50
N THR A 7 9.71 4.02 0.65
CA THR A 7 9.94 3.19 -0.53
C THR A 7 10.84 2.00 -0.21
N THR A 8 10.95 1.06 -1.14
CA THR A 8 11.93 -0.04 -1.06
C THR A 8 13.38 0.45 -0.96
N SER A 9 13.65 1.68 -1.39
CA SER A 9 14.99 2.28 -1.38
C SER A 9 15.31 3.03 -0.08
N ASP A 10 14.34 3.19 0.83
CA ASP A 10 14.49 3.97 2.07
C ASP A 10 14.58 3.04 3.29
N ALA A 11 15.73 3.00 3.94
CA ALA A 11 15.97 2.28 5.18
C ALA A 11 15.28 2.97 6.37
N PRO A 12 14.74 2.21 7.34
CA PRO A 12 14.04 2.75 8.52
C PRO A 12 14.92 3.70 9.34
N ASP A 13 14.30 4.76 9.87
CA ASP A 13 14.87 5.76 10.79
C ASP A 13 16.01 6.65 10.27
N VAL A 14 16.72 6.23 9.21
CA VAL A 14 17.87 6.96 8.66
C VAL A 14 17.55 7.73 7.38
N ASP A 15 16.61 7.23 6.57
CA ASP A 15 16.21 7.88 5.33
C ASP A 15 14.91 8.69 5.51
N GLY A 16 14.57 9.48 4.48
CA GLY A 16 13.40 10.34 4.44
C GLY A 16 12.06 9.58 4.51
N VAL A 17 10.98 10.35 4.65
CA VAL A 17 9.61 9.83 4.75
C VAL A 17 8.85 10.08 3.46
N VAL A 18 8.00 9.12 3.08
CA VAL A 18 7.07 9.27 1.96
C VAL A 18 5.66 9.53 2.50
N TRP A 19 5.09 10.67 2.13
CA TRP A 19 3.72 11.05 2.46
C TRP A 19 2.79 10.68 1.30
N VAL A 20 1.80 9.83 1.57
CA VAL A 20 0.86 9.33 0.56
C VAL A 20 -0.52 9.92 0.81
N THR A 21 -1.12 10.50 -0.23
CA THR A 21 -2.53 10.95 -0.17
C THR A 21 -3.43 9.89 -0.80
N GLY A 22 -4.37 9.34 -0.01
CA GLY A 22 -5.24 8.25 -0.47
C GLY A 22 -6.31 7.84 0.55
N SER A 23 -7.30 7.09 0.09
CA SER A 23 -8.37 6.45 0.87
C SER A 23 -8.12 4.94 0.99
N ASP A 24 -8.75 4.32 2.00
CA ASP A 24 -8.82 2.85 2.17
C ASP A 24 -7.48 2.10 2.24
N LEU A 25 -6.39 2.81 2.60
CA LEU A 25 -5.08 2.20 2.82
C LEU A 25 -5.01 1.53 4.18
N THR A 26 -4.25 0.43 4.28
CA THR A 26 -4.00 -0.26 5.55
C THR A 26 -2.53 -0.24 5.93
N ILE A 27 -2.23 -0.10 7.23
CA ILE A 27 -0.85 -0.16 7.73
C ILE A 27 -0.23 -1.51 7.40
N GLY A 28 0.98 -1.49 6.83
CA GLY A 28 1.72 -2.69 6.43
C GLY A 28 1.41 -3.19 5.02
N GLU A 29 0.50 -2.54 4.29
CA GLU A 29 0.23 -2.81 2.89
C GLU A 29 1.34 -2.26 1.98
N ILE A 30 1.62 -2.97 0.87
CA ILE A 30 2.51 -2.49 -0.19
C ILE A 30 1.64 -1.94 -1.32
N VAL A 31 1.72 -0.63 -1.53
CA VAL A 31 0.88 0.09 -2.50
C VAL A 31 1.75 0.64 -3.64
N PRO A 32 1.40 0.40 -4.91
CA PRO A 32 2.04 1.06 -6.03
C PRO A 32 1.69 2.55 -6.05
N CYS A 33 2.70 3.41 -5.96
CA CYS A 33 2.53 4.86 -5.92
C CYS A 33 3.44 5.55 -6.94
N GLU A 34 3.01 6.71 -7.41
CA GLU A 34 3.82 7.66 -8.16
C GLU A 34 4.31 8.79 -7.23
N ILE A 35 5.60 9.13 -7.31
CA ILE A 35 6.17 10.27 -6.59
C ILE A 35 5.82 11.54 -7.36
N VAL A 36 5.09 12.46 -6.73
CA VAL A 36 4.54 13.67 -7.37
C VAL A 36 5.24 14.95 -6.92
N ALA A 37 5.91 14.93 -5.77
CA ALA A 37 6.71 16.06 -5.29
C ALA A 37 7.79 15.61 -4.30
N MET A 38 8.75 16.49 -4.04
CA MET A 38 9.84 16.33 -3.07
C MET A 38 10.00 17.62 -2.27
N ASN A 39 10.31 17.48 -0.98
CA ASN A 39 10.74 18.58 -0.13
C ASN A 39 11.93 18.14 0.73
N GLY A 40 13.14 18.56 0.37
CA GLY A 40 14.37 18.03 0.99
C GLY A 40 14.52 16.53 0.68
N TYR A 41 14.62 15.70 1.71
CA TYR A 41 14.69 14.24 1.58
C TYR A 41 13.32 13.55 1.63
N ASP A 42 12.26 14.28 1.97
CA ASP A 42 10.91 13.73 2.05
C ASP A 42 10.23 13.78 0.68
N LEU A 43 9.38 12.78 0.43
CA LEU A 43 8.64 12.62 -0.81
C LEU A 43 7.13 12.74 -0.56
N ALA A 44 6.41 13.22 -1.57
CA ALA A 44 4.96 13.14 -1.62
C ALA A 44 4.54 12.24 -2.78
N ALA A 45 3.56 11.37 -2.56
CA ALA A 45 3.13 10.37 -3.53
C ALA A 45 1.61 10.24 -3.60
N ALA A 46 1.15 9.76 -4.76
CA ALA A 46 -0.23 9.38 -5.02
C ALA A 46 -0.30 7.91 -5.47
N PRO A 47 -1.27 7.11 -4.98
CA PRO A 47 -1.49 5.75 -5.46
C PRO A 47 -1.82 5.73 -6.96
N LEU A 48 -1.30 4.73 -7.69
CA LEU A 48 -1.54 4.57 -9.13
C LEU A 48 -2.99 4.15 -9.43
N GLU A 49 -3.57 3.32 -8.57
CA GLU A 49 -4.98 2.98 -8.62
C GLU A 49 -5.69 3.73 -7.50
N PRO A 50 -6.78 4.47 -7.79
CA PRO A 50 -7.40 5.35 -6.80
C PRO A 50 -8.09 4.62 -5.64
N GLU A 51 -8.16 3.28 -5.62
CA GLU A 51 -8.91 2.52 -4.61
C GLU A 51 -8.34 1.09 -4.49
N VAL A 52 -7.45 0.84 -3.51
CA VAL A 52 -7.05 -0.54 -3.22
C VAL A 52 -8.07 -1.16 -2.28
N SER A 53 -9.17 -1.68 -2.85
CA SER A 53 -10.07 -2.54 -2.10
C SER A 53 -9.32 -3.83 -1.73
N GLY A 54 -8.79 -3.89 -0.51
CA GLY A 54 -8.29 -5.11 0.12
C GLY A 54 -9.42 -6.14 0.31
N LYS A 55 -9.84 -6.79 -0.77
CA LYS A 55 -10.67 -8.01 -0.76
C LYS A 55 -10.45 -8.84 -2.02
N LYS A 56 -9.30 -9.53 -2.07
CA LYS A 56 -9.16 -10.80 -2.80
C LYS A 56 -8.66 -11.91 -1.88
N ASP A 57 -9.14 -11.96 -0.64
CA ASP A 57 -9.02 -13.19 0.16
C ASP A 57 -9.91 -14.26 -0.46
N GLY A 58 -9.23 -15.25 -1.04
CA GLY A 58 -9.81 -16.21 -1.95
C GLY A 58 -11.09 -16.86 -1.42
N LYS A 59 -12.14 -16.74 -2.22
CA LYS A 59 -13.26 -17.70 -2.25
C LYS A 59 -12.73 -19.07 -2.70
N ARG A 60 -11.89 -19.73 -1.89
CA ARG A 60 -11.65 -21.17 -2.02
C ARG A 60 -12.91 -21.86 -1.51
N THR A 61 -13.91 -21.97 -2.38
CA THR A 61 -14.97 -22.96 -2.19
C THR A 61 -14.30 -24.34 -2.23
N ARG A 62 -13.85 -24.83 -1.07
CA ARG A 62 -13.60 -26.27 -0.88
C ARG A 62 -14.97 -26.93 -0.97
N LYS A 63 -15.40 -27.28 -2.19
CA LYS A 63 -16.55 -28.17 -2.38
C LYS A 63 -16.25 -29.43 -1.56
N ARG A 64 -17.07 -29.65 -0.53
CA ARG A 64 -17.03 -30.82 0.33
C ARG A 64 -17.33 -32.05 -0.54
N GLY A 65 -16.29 -32.76 -0.96
CA GLY A 65 -16.41 -34.08 -1.52
C GLY A 65 -16.61 -35.08 -0.39
N ARG A 66 -17.87 -35.33 -0.01
CA ARG A 66 -18.25 -36.49 0.80
C ARG A 66 -18.16 -37.71 -0.11
N ALA A 67 -17.00 -38.37 -0.12
CA ALA A 67 -16.87 -39.70 -0.71
C ALA A 67 -17.37 -40.73 0.31
N ARG A 68 -18.26 -41.60 -0.16
CA ARG A 68 -18.82 -42.76 0.54
C ARG A 68 -17.83 -43.92 0.48
#